data_AF-A0A7K0EHA3-F1
#
_entry.id   AF-A0A7K0EHA3-F1
#
_cell.length_a   1.000
_cell.length_b   1.000
_cell.length_c   1.000
_cell.angle_alpha   90.00
_cell.angle_beta   90.00
_cell.angle_gamma   90.00
#
_symmetry.space_group_name_H-M   'P 1'
#
loop_
_entity.id
_entity.type
_entity.pdbx_description
1 polymer ?
#
loop_
_entity_poly.entity_id
_entity_poly.type
_entity_poly.pdbx_seq_one_letter_code
_entity_poly.pdbx_strand_id
1 'polypeptide(L)'
;MNALPGLQLNPTAYELGFIKVFQQHQWNIINAKSRWTRQEFEIAFYCHNEWVPEVQDWCYSRETVEKFAFDPRTPDDRARELRHALKQYGNNKKTEQL
;
A
#
# COMPACT_ATOMS: atom_id res chain seq x y z
N MET A 1 15.10 8.44 -8.27
CA MET A 1 13.82 8.03 -7.63
C MET A 1 13.46 9.14 -6.66
N ASN A 2 12.50 9.98 -7.01
CA ASN A 2 12.10 11.09 -6.15
C ASN A 2 11.04 10.56 -5.18
N ALA A 3 11.37 10.54 -3.89
CA ALA A 3 10.42 10.25 -2.82
C ALA A 3 9.22 11.20 -2.91
N LEU A 4 8.02 10.68 -2.63
CA LEU A 4 6.82 11.50 -2.50
C LEU A 4 7.05 12.57 -1.41
N PRO A 5 6.68 13.84 -1.64
CA PRO A 5 6.94 14.90 -0.68
C PRO A 5 6.16 14.65 0.61
N GLY A 6 6.87 14.34 1.70
CA GLY A 6 6.29 14.22 3.04
C GLY A 6 6.67 12.96 3.83
N LEU A 7 7.33 11.96 3.24
CA LEU A 7 7.80 10.78 3.98
C LEU A 7 9.24 11.01 4.48
N GLN A 8 9.38 11.12 5.80
CA GLN A 8 10.64 11.29 6.51
C GLN A 8 11.53 10.06 6.29
N LEU A 9 12.79 10.30 5.90
CA LEU A 9 13.76 9.25 5.50
C LEU A 9 14.14 8.27 6.64
N ASN A 10 13.78 8.57 7.88
CA ASN A 10 13.98 7.67 9.02
C ASN A 10 13.06 8.09 10.18
N PRO A 11 11.81 7.62 10.25
CA PRO A 11 10.87 7.99 11.29
C PRO A 11 11.27 7.40 12.65
N THR A 12 11.15 8.20 13.70
CA THR A 12 11.30 7.78 15.09
C THR A 12 10.16 6.84 15.49
N ALA A 13 10.35 6.08 16.58
CA ALA A 13 9.29 5.22 17.12
C ALA A 13 8.01 6.00 17.49
N TYR A 14 8.16 7.25 17.94
CA TYR A 14 7.03 8.13 18.24
C TYR A 14 6.26 8.52 16.97
N GLU A 15 6.97 8.94 15.91
CA GLU A 15 6.37 9.28 14.62
C GLU A 15 5.67 8.07 13.98
N LEU A 16 6.29 6.88 14.04
CA LEU A 16 5.66 5.63 13.61
C LEU A 16 4.37 5.34 14.38
N GLY A 17 4.37 5.56 15.69
CA GLY A 17 3.16 5.44 16.52
C GLY A 17 2.05 6.38 16.07
N PHE A 18 2.39 7.66 15.83
CA PHE A 18 1.43 8.65 15.34
C PHE A 18 0.87 8.29 13.96
N ILE A 19 1.73 7.87 13.03
CA ILE A 19 1.33 7.44 11.68
C ILE A 19 0.37 6.27 11.75
N LYS A 20 0.64 5.25 12.59
CA LYS A 20 -0.25 4.10 12.77
C LYS A 20 -1.63 4.51 13.30
N VAL A 21 -1.69 5.43 14.27
CA VAL A 21 -2.97 5.94 14.78
C VAL A 21 -3.74 6.68 13.68
N PHE A 22 -3.07 7.51 12.90
CA PHE A 22 -3.68 8.23 11.78
C PHE A 22 -4.20 7.26 10.71
N GLN A 23 -3.38 6.29 10.30
CA GLN A 23 -3.76 5.25 9.33
C GLN A 23 -4.98 4.46 9.81
N GLN A 24 -5.01 4.05 11.08
CA GLN A 24 -6.16 3.33 11.65
C GLN A 24 -7.44 4.17 11.63
N HIS A 25 -7.35 5.46 11.96
CA HIS A 25 -8.49 6.37 11.93
C HIS A 25 -9.04 6.54 10.51
N GLN A 26 -8.18 6.81 9.53
CA GLN A 26 -8.56 6.93 8.13
C GLN A 26 -9.13 5.63 7.57
N TRP A 27 -8.54 4.49 7.92
CA TRP A 27 -9.02 3.17 7.51
C TRP A 27 -10.44 2.92 8.00
N ASN A 28 -10.76 3.24 9.26
CA ASN A 28 -12.11 3.06 9.81
C ASN A 28 -13.16 3.87 9.02
N ILE A 29 -12.80 5.06 8.56
CA ILE A 29 -13.68 5.92 7.75
C ILE A 29 -13.89 5.34 6.36
N ILE A 30 -12.80 4.96 5.68
CA ILE A 30 -12.85 4.56 4.27
C ILE A 30 -13.35 3.12 4.10
N ASN A 31 -12.99 2.22 5.00
CA ASN A 31 -13.41 0.82 4.96
C ASN A 31 -14.94 0.66 5.13
N ALA A 32 -15.62 1.64 5.71
CA ALA A 32 -17.07 1.64 5.83
C ALA A 32 -17.81 1.94 4.51
N LYS A 33 -17.10 2.41 3.47
CA LYS A 33 -17.70 2.76 2.18
C LYS A 33 -17.93 1.51 1.32
N SER A 34 -19.05 1.51 0.59
CA SER A 34 -19.43 0.42 -0.31
C SER A 34 -18.65 0.40 -1.63
N ARG A 35 -18.04 1.55 -2.01
CA ARG A 35 -17.13 1.71 -3.15
C ARG A 35 -16.14 2.84 -2.85
N TRP A 36 -14.95 2.78 -3.46
CA TRP A 36 -13.96 3.85 -3.36
C TRP A 36 -13.82 4.59 -4.69
N THR A 37 -13.68 5.90 -4.60
CA THR A 37 -13.08 6.73 -5.64
C THR A 37 -11.57 6.46 -5.71
N ARG A 38 -10.91 7.00 -6.74
CA ARG A 38 -9.45 6.91 -6.87
C ARG A 38 -8.72 7.49 -5.65
N GLN A 39 -9.15 8.66 -5.16
CA GLN A 39 -8.54 9.30 -4.00
C GLN A 39 -8.74 8.48 -2.72
N GLU A 40 -9.94 7.93 -2.52
CA GLU A 40 -10.24 7.07 -1.37
C GLU A 40 -9.45 5.77 -1.42
N PHE A 41 -9.24 5.21 -2.62
CA PHE A 41 -8.34 4.08 -2.80
C PHE A 41 -6.91 4.44 -2.40
N GLU A 42 -6.36 5.58 -2.82
CA GLU A 42 -4.98 5.96 -2.44
C GLU A 42 -4.84 6.06 -0.91
N ILE A 43 -5.84 6.63 -0.24
CA ILE A 43 -5.83 6.73 1.22
C ILE A 43 -5.97 5.35 1.85
N ALA A 44 -6.89 4.51 1.36
CA ALA A 44 -7.08 3.14 1.85
C ALA A 44 -5.79 2.33 1.69
N PHE A 45 -5.14 2.44 0.54
CA PHE A 45 -3.88 1.77 0.24
C PHE A 45 -2.78 2.28 1.16
N TYR A 46 -2.62 3.60 1.30
CA TYR A 46 -1.68 4.24 2.25
C TYR A 46 -1.87 3.78 3.69
N CYS A 47 -3.09 3.48 4.14
CA CYS A 47 -3.35 2.97 5.49
C CYS A 47 -2.69 1.62 5.77
N HIS A 48 -2.26 0.90 4.74
CA HIS A 48 -1.53 -0.37 4.83
C HIS A 48 -0.05 -0.24 4.45
N ASN A 49 0.47 0.98 4.34
CA ASN A 49 1.88 1.23 4.10
C ASN A 49 2.66 1.09 5.42
N GLU A 50 3.76 0.34 5.40
CA GLU A 50 4.55 0.05 6.60
C GLU A 50 6.01 0.47 6.39
N TRP A 51 6.61 1.08 7.41
CA TRP A 51 8.03 1.37 7.40
C TRP A 51 8.83 0.08 7.60
N VAL A 52 9.77 -0.19 6.69
CA VAL A 52 10.67 -1.34 6.73
C VAL A 52 12.09 -0.85 7.04
N PRO A 53 12.56 -1.00 8.29
CA PRO A 53 13.87 -0.46 8.71
C PRO A 53 15.06 -1.00 7.90
N GLU A 54 14.98 -2.24 7.42
CA GLU A 54 16.05 -2.92 6.69
C GLU A 54 16.37 -2.25 5.36
N VAL A 55 15.36 -1.70 4.69
CA VAL A 55 15.49 -1.01 3.40
C VAL A 55 15.29 0.51 3.52
N GLN A 56 15.02 1.00 4.73
CA GLN A 56 14.73 2.40 5.02
C GLN A 56 13.67 2.99 4.08
N ASP A 57 12.60 2.24 3.86
CA ASP A 57 11.54 2.65 2.95
C ASP A 57 10.15 2.20 3.44
N TRP A 58 9.14 2.89 2.93
CA TRP A 58 7.74 2.56 3.13
C TRP A 58 7.31 1.54 2.09
N CYS A 59 6.91 0.36 2.56
CA CYS A 59 6.57 -0.76 1.71
C CYS A 59 5.14 -1.23 1.94
N TYR A 60 4.54 -1.73 0.87
CA TYR A 60 3.32 -2.52 0.93
C TYR A 60 3.68 -4.00 0.93
N SER A 61 3.08 -4.76 1.84
CA SER A 61 3.19 -6.21 1.79
C SER A 61 2.51 -6.76 0.54
N ARG A 62 2.98 -7.92 0.06
CA ARG A 62 2.33 -8.61 -1.06
C ARG A 62 0.86 -8.93 -0.75
N GLU A 63 0.57 -9.31 0.49
CA GLU A 63 -0.80 -9.57 0.96
C GLU A 63 -1.67 -8.33 0.82
N THR A 64 -1.16 -7.14 1.17
CA THR A 64 -1.85 -5.87 0.94
C THR A 64 -2.13 -5.67 -0.55
N VAL A 65 -1.14 -5.85 -1.42
CA VAL A 65 -1.34 -5.70 -2.87
C VAL A 65 -2.40 -6.68 -3.40
N GLU A 66 -2.36 -7.95 -2.97
CA GLU A 66 -3.36 -8.97 -3.33
C GLU A 66 -4.76 -8.60 -2.83
N LYS A 67 -4.89 -8.23 -1.55
CA LYS A 67 -6.16 -7.78 -0.97
C LYS A 67 -6.82 -6.69 -1.82
N PHE A 68 -6.08 -5.62 -2.15
CA PHE A 68 -6.62 -4.49 -2.88
C PHE A 68 -6.84 -4.77 -4.38
N ALA A 69 -6.05 -5.65 -4.98
CA ALA A 69 -6.20 -6.05 -6.38
C ALA A 69 -7.52 -6.79 -6.66
N PHE A 70 -8.12 -7.39 -5.63
CA PHE A 70 -9.35 -8.18 -5.72
C PHE A 70 -10.48 -7.66 -4.81
N ASP A 71 -10.28 -6.57 -4.09
CA ASP A 71 -11.35 -5.92 -3.31
C ASP A 71 -12.37 -5.29 -4.27
N PRO A 72 -13.67 -5.62 -4.16
CA PRO A 72 -14.71 -5.10 -5.05
C PRO A 72 -14.92 -3.58 -4.92
N ARG A 73 -14.34 -2.94 -3.90
CA ARG A 73 -14.41 -1.49 -3.69
C ARG A 73 -13.30 -0.75 -4.43
N THR A 74 -12.23 -1.43 -4.82
CA THR A 74 -11.10 -0.83 -5.55
C THR A 74 -11.53 -0.41 -6.96
N PRO A 75 -11.21 0.83 -7.40
CA PRO A 75 -11.41 1.25 -8.78
C PRO A 75 -10.76 0.32 -9.81
N ASP A 76 -11.44 0.06 -10.93
CA ASP A 76 -10.99 -0.93 -11.93
C ASP A 76 -9.60 -0.64 -12.51
N ASP A 77 -9.26 0.63 -12.72
CA ASP A 77 -7.94 1.06 -13.21
C ASP A 77 -6.85 0.67 -12.22
N ARG A 78 -7.07 0.96 -10.92
CA ARG A 78 -6.14 0.62 -9.84
C ARG A 78 -6.06 -0.88 -9.60
N ALA A 79 -7.19 -1.57 -9.58
CA ALA A 79 -7.22 -3.01 -9.43
C ALA A 79 -6.43 -3.71 -10.56
N ARG A 80 -6.54 -3.20 -11.80
CA ARG A 80 -5.75 -3.68 -12.94
C ARG A 80 -4.26 -3.42 -12.77
N GLU A 81 -3.85 -2.23 -12.36
CA GLU A 81 -2.44 -1.89 -12.08
C GLU A 81 -1.83 -2.84 -11.02
N LEU A 82 -2.53 -3.06 -9.90
CA LEU A 82 -2.08 -3.97 -8.83
C LEU A 82 -1.97 -5.42 -9.33
N ARG A 83 -2.94 -5.90 -10.11
CA ARG A 83 -2.86 -7.24 -10.73
C ARG A 83 -1.68 -7.37 -11.70
N HIS A 84 -1.34 -6.31 -12.44
CA HIS A 84 -0.15 -6.30 -13.29
C HIS A 84 1.14 -6.38 -12.46
N ALA A 85 1.23 -5.60 -11.37
CA ALA A 85 2.37 -5.65 -10.46
C ALA A 85 2.57 -7.06 -9.87
N LEU A 86 1.49 -7.71 -9.43
CA LEU A 86 1.52 -9.09 -8.90
C LEU A 86 2.01 -10.10 -9.94
N LYS A 87 1.57 -9.97 -11.20
CA LYS A 87 2.03 -10.84 -12.30
C LYS A 87 3.52 -10.69 -12.58
N GLN A 88 4.03 -9.47 -12.60
CA GLN A 88 5.46 -9.22 -12.80
C GLN A 88 6.30 -9.82 -11.68
N TYR A 89 5.84 -9.66 -10.42
CA TYR A 89 6.51 -10.25 -9.26
C TYR A 89 6.54 -11.79 -9.32
N GLY A 90 5.44 -12.42 -9.75
CA GLY A 90 5.36 -13.87 -9.93
C GLY A 90 6.23 -14.40 -11.09
N ASN A 91 6.41 -13.62 -12.15
CA ASN A 91 7.25 -13.99 -13.29
C ASN A 91 8.74 -13.85 -12.99
N ASN A 92 9.16 -12.82 -12.26
CA ASN A 92 10.58 -12.63 -11.91
C ASN A 92 11.14 -13.79 -11.06
N LYS A 93 10.34 -14.36 -10.15
CA LYS A 93 10.74 -15.55 -9.38
C LYS A 93 10.94 -16.82 -10.22
N LYS A 94 10.27 -16.94 -11.37
CA LYS A 94 10.50 -18.07 -12.28
C LYS A 94 11.83 -17.94 -13.01
N THR A 95 12.28 -16.71 -13.25
CA THR A 95 13.54 -16.42 -13.95
C THR A 95 14.76 -16.58 -13.03
N GLU A 96 14.63 -16.33 -11.73
CA GLU A 96 15.71 -16.54 -10.73
C GLU A 96 15.89 -18.00 -10.30
N GLN A 97 15.02 -18.91 -10.76
CA GLN A 97 15.10 -20.36 -10.50
C GLN A 97 15.62 -21.16 -11.71
N LEU A 98 16.20 -20.48 -12.71
CA LEU A 98 16.81 -21.08 -13.91
C LEU A 98 18.31 -20.82 -13.95
#